data_AF-A0A2M7U1S4-F1
#
_entry.id   AF-A0A2M7U1S4-F1
#
_cell.length_a   1.000
_cell.length_b   1.000
_cell.length_c   1.000
_cell.angle_alpha   90.00
_cell.angle_beta   90.00
_cell.angle_gamma   90.00
#
_symmetry.space_group_name_H-M   'P 1'
#
loop_
_entity.id
_entity.type
_entity.pdbx_description
1 polymer ?
#
loop_
_entity_poly.entity_id
_entity_poly.type
_entity_poly.pdbx_seq_one_letter_code
_entity_poly.pdbx_strand_id
1 'polypeptide(L)'
;VTTDRQSAFDVILGHIPFKGAVLNLLSQFWFEQTKSIVQNHMLSVPDPNVMVTQNCTSTSVEMIVRGYMTGVTKTSIWYSYEKGEREIYGLKFPESLKKNQKLPEPVLTPTTHPEVGSKLHDERLTRDEIIEQRIVDKDIYEQMERVALALFDFGSKHCEKQGLILVDTKYEFGIYEGKLMLIDEIHTPDSSRFWIADTYRERFGSGEEPENFDKEFLRLRYAHELGYTGDGEPPEMPQDLIIDLAKRYIAVYEKISGKIFEGFEYPIEERIREALQKL
;
A
#
# COMPACT_ATOMS: atom_id res chain seq x y z
N VAL A 1 -5.45 -14.97 4.43
CA VAL A 1 -6.90 -14.68 4.28
C VAL A 1 -7.08 -13.20 4.45
N THR A 2 -7.66 -12.53 3.46
CA THR A 2 -7.89 -11.09 3.48
C THR A 2 -9.36 -10.82 3.78
N THR A 3 -9.63 -10.12 4.87
CA THR A 3 -11.00 -9.82 5.31
C THR A 3 -11.47 -8.46 4.80
N ASP A 4 -12.76 -8.22 4.93
CA ASP A 4 -13.39 -6.95 4.57
C ASP A 4 -13.19 -5.84 5.62
N ARG A 5 -12.38 -6.07 6.65
CA ARG A 5 -12.09 -5.06 7.68
C ARG A 5 -11.40 -3.87 7.05
N GLN A 6 -11.89 -2.68 7.42
CA GLN A 6 -11.29 -1.41 7.08
C GLN A 6 -10.80 -0.72 8.35
N SER A 7 -9.52 -0.35 8.34
CA SER A 7 -8.92 0.44 9.39
C SER A 7 -8.50 1.82 8.89
N ALA A 8 -8.51 2.78 9.80
CA ALA A 8 -7.80 4.04 9.73
C ALA A 8 -7.58 4.53 11.17
N PHE A 9 -6.63 5.45 11.38
CA PHE A 9 -6.26 5.94 12.71
C PHE A 9 -5.90 4.80 13.70
N ASP A 10 -5.26 3.74 13.20
CA ASP A 10 -4.88 2.55 13.96
C ASP A 10 -6.04 1.79 14.65
N VAL A 11 -7.29 2.04 14.24
CA VAL A 11 -8.48 1.33 14.71
C VAL A 11 -9.27 0.72 13.55
N ILE A 12 -10.01 -0.36 13.81
CA ILE A 12 -10.96 -0.93 12.85
C ILE A 12 -12.23 -0.08 12.88
N LEU A 13 -12.57 0.53 11.75
CA LEU A 13 -13.73 1.43 11.61
C LEU A 13 -15.00 0.72 11.13
N GLY A 14 -14.84 -0.42 10.45
CA GLY A 14 -15.97 -1.17 9.92
C GLY A 14 -15.56 -2.22 8.90
N HIS A 15 -16.55 -2.64 8.10
CA HIS A 15 -16.38 -3.63 7.05
C HIS A 15 -16.83 -3.07 5.71
N ILE A 16 -16.01 -3.24 4.68
CA ILE A 16 -16.32 -2.79 3.32
C ILE A 16 -16.56 -4.03 2.46
N PRO A 17 -17.79 -4.24 1.96
CA PRO A 17 -18.10 -5.39 1.11
C PRO A 17 -17.09 -5.52 -0.03
N PHE A 18 -16.68 -6.76 -0.28
CA PHE A 18 -15.75 -7.18 -1.32
C PHE A 18 -14.31 -6.70 -1.19
N LYS A 19 -13.97 -5.85 -0.21
CA LYS A 19 -12.61 -5.32 -0.03
C LYS A 19 -11.58 -6.44 0.03
N GLY A 20 -11.80 -7.45 0.87
CA GLY A 20 -10.85 -8.54 1.05
C GLY A 20 -10.59 -9.31 -0.24
N ALA A 21 -11.64 -9.54 -1.04
CA ALA A 21 -11.53 -10.21 -2.32
C ALA A 21 -10.79 -9.36 -3.36
N VAL A 22 -11.15 -8.07 -3.45
CA VAL A 22 -10.49 -7.12 -4.35
C VAL A 22 -8.99 -7.04 -4.07
N LEU A 23 -8.59 -6.86 -2.81
CA LEU A 23 -7.18 -6.73 -2.43
C LEU A 23 -6.37 -7.99 -2.74
N ASN A 24 -6.93 -9.17 -2.43
CA ASN A 24 -6.28 -10.45 -2.67
C ASN A 24 -6.15 -10.75 -4.17
N LEU A 25 -7.19 -10.49 -4.97
CA LEU A 25 -7.15 -10.67 -6.43
C LEU A 25 -6.24 -9.63 -7.13
N LEU A 26 -6.15 -8.41 -6.61
CA LEU A 26 -5.16 -7.43 -7.07
C LEU A 26 -3.74 -7.92 -6.80
N SER A 27 -3.48 -8.41 -5.59
CA SER A 27 -2.18 -8.97 -5.22
C SER A 27 -1.82 -10.15 -6.13
N GLN A 28 -2.77 -11.05 -6.40
CA GLN A 28 -2.59 -12.14 -7.36
C GLN A 28 -2.17 -11.61 -8.73
N PHE A 29 -2.91 -10.64 -9.28
CA PHE A 29 -2.61 -10.05 -10.58
C PHE A 29 -1.19 -9.51 -10.62
N TRP A 30 -0.78 -8.71 -9.63
CA TRP A 30 0.55 -8.12 -9.58
C TRP A 30 1.65 -9.14 -9.36
N PHE A 31 1.43 -10.15 -8.52
CA PHE A 31 2.35 -11.27 -8.36
C PHE A 31 2.56 -12.03 -9.67
N GLU A 32 1.55 -12.14 -10.52
CA GLU A 32 1.67 -12.71 -11.87
C GLU A 32 2.44 -11.79 -12.82
N GLN A 33 2.14 -10.49 -12.81
CA GLN A 33 2.78 -9.51 -13.71
C GLN A 33 4.27 -9.27 -13.39
N THR A 34 4.69 -9.47 -12.14
CA THR A 34 6.03 -9.11 -11.66
C THR A 34 6.98 -10.30 -11.45
N LYS A 35 6.58 -11.53 -11.84
CA LYS A 35 7.38 -12.76 -11.67
C LYS A 35 8.78 -12.67 -12.30
N SER A 36 8.95 -11.88 -13.35
CA SER A 36 10.24 -11.69 -14.01
C SER A 36 11.19 -10.76 -13.25
N ILE A 37 10.68 -9.99 -12.28
CA ILE A 37 11.46 -9.03 -11.48
C ILE A 37 11.96 -9.72 -10.20
N VAL A 38 11.08 -10.43 -9.49
CA VAL A 38 11.39 -11.12 -8.24
C VAL A 38 10.47 -12.33 -8.04
N GLN A 39 10.94 -13.34 -7.33
CA GLN A 39 10.09 -14.42 -6.85
C GLN A 39 9.14 -13.88 -5.79
N ASN A 40 7.93 -14.44 -5.70
CA ASN A 40 6.96 -14.05 -4.69
C ASN A 40 6.39 -15.28 -3.97
N HIS A 41 5.82 -15.06 -2.80
CA HIS A 41 5.35 -16.15 -1.95
C HIS A 41 4.05 -16.81 -2.43
N MET A 42 3.39 -16.33 -3.49
CA MET A 42 2.08 -16.85 -3.87
C MET A 42 2.20 -18.25 -4.49
N LEU A 43 1.52 -19.23 -3.89
CA LEU A 43 1.45 -20.61 -4.40
C LEU A 43 0.14 -20.86 -5.15
N SER A 44 -1.00 -20.45 -4.58
CA SER A 44 -2.31 -20.55 -5.22
C SER A 44 -3.34 -19.60 -4.60
N VAL A 45 -4.44 -19.37 -5.32
CA VAL A 45 -5.59 -18.55 -4.88
C VAL A 45 -6.86 -19.39 -5.02
N PRO A 46 -7.18 -20.26 -4.05
CA PRO A 46 -8.32 -21.18 -4.13
C PRO A 46 -9.68 -20.47 -4.00
N ASP A 47 -9.70 -19.25 -3.45
CA ASP A 47 -10.90 -18.45 -3.20
C ASP A 47 -10.54 -16.96 -3.34
N PRO A 48 -11.47 -16.08 -3.78
CA PRO A 48 -11.20 -14.66 -3.89
C PRO A 48 -10.60 -14.00 -2.63
N ASN A 49 -10.90 -14.49 -1.43
CA ASN A 49 -10.39 -13.95 -0.16
C ASN A 49 -9.17 -14.71 0.40
N VAL A 50 -8.68 -15.73 -0.30
CA VAL A 50 -7.67 -16.66 0.22
C VAL A 50 -6.52 -16.82 -0.76
N MET A 51 -5.32 -16.56 -0.28
CA MET A 51 -4.07 -16.93 -0.95
C MET A 51 -3.31 -17.92 -0.07
N VAL A 52 -2.87 -19.02 -0.69
CA VAL A 52 -1.91 -19.95 -0.10
C VAL A 52 -0.52 -19.45 -0.45
N THR A 53 0.31 -19.26 0.57
CA THR A 53 1.63 -18.65 0.42
C THR A 53 2.74 -19.54 0.95
N GLN A 54 3.92 -19.41 0.37
CA GLN A 54 5.15 -19.94 0.94
C GLN A 54 5.42 -19.24 2.27
N ASN A 55 5.75 -20.03 3.29
CA ASN A 55 6.15 -19.48 4.59
C ASN A 55 7.60 -18.97 4.51
N CYS A 56 7.78 -17.66 4.54
CA CYS A 56 9.07 -16.97 4.43
C CYS A 56 9.44 -16.32 5.77
N THR A 57 10.74 -16.15 6.04
CA THR A 57 11.21 -15.36 7.18
C THR A 57 11.27 -13.88 6.79
N SER A 58 10.44 -13.03 7.39
CA SER A 58 10.39 -11.58 7.07
C SER A 58 11.73 -10.87 7.35
N THR A 59 12.05 -9.84 6.57
CA THR A 59 13.25 -9.01 6.72
C THR A 59 13.11 -7.88 7.75
N SER A 60 11.98 -7.78 8.46
CA SER A 60 11.73 -6.78 9.52
C SER A 60 11.85 -5.30 9.10
N VAL A 61 11.87 -5.03 7.79
CA VAL A 61 11.97 -3.70 7.18
C VAL A 61 10.91 -3.59 6.11
N GLU A 62 10.11 -2.55 6.19
CA GLU A 62 9.16 -2.17 5.15
C GLU A 62 9.86 -1.25 4.15
N MET A 63 9.79 -1.59 2.87
CA MET A 63 10.41 -0.80 1.80
C MET A 63 9.36 0.07 1.13
N ILE A 64 9.23 1.32 1.58
CA ILE A 64 8.32 2.28 0.95
C ILE A 64 9.05 2.99 -0.18
N VAL A 65 8.50 2.92 -1.39
CA VAL A 65 8.95 3.70 -2.55
C VAL A 65 7.98 4.86 -2.78
N ARG A 66 8.50 6.07 -2.95
CA ARG A 66 7.69 7.28 -3.17
C ARG A 66 8.07 7.96 -4.47
N GLY A 67 7.10 8.19 -5.35
CA GLY A 67 7.26 8.96 -6.58
C GLY A 67 6.87 10.44 -6.44
N TYR A 68 6.20 10.82 -5.35
CA TYR A 68 5.68 12.17 -5.13
C TYR A 68 5.90 12.65 -3.70
N MET A 69 6.08 13.97 -3.55
CA MET A 69 6.25 14.66 -2.28
C MET A 69 4.89 14.87 -1.59
N THR A 70 4.36 13.82 -0.95
CA THR A 70 3.02 13.82 -0.33
C THR A 70 2.96 13.07 1.01
N GLY A 71 1.76 12.98 1.58
CA GLY A 71 1.40 12.30 2.82
C GLY A 71 1.25 13.24 4.00
N VAL A 72 0.52 12.77 5.02
CA VAL A 72 0.22 13.54 6.25
C VAL A 72 0.68 12.84 7.53
N THR A 73 1.16 11.60 7.41
CA THR A 73 1.64 10.81 8.56
C THR A 73 3.06 11.21 8.94
N LYS A 74 3.45 10.92 10.19
CA LYS A 74 4.81 11.17 10.69
C LYS A 74 5.90 10.45 9.87
N THR A 75 5.59 9.36 9.18
CA THR A 75 6.54 8.65 8.31
C THR A 75 6.55 9.17 6.86
N SER A 76 5.61 10.04 6.48
CA SER A 76 5.60 10.62 5.13
C SER A 76 6.67 11.71 4.95
N ILE A 77 7.18 11.85 3.72
CA ILE A 77 8.21 12.85 3.40
C ILE A 77 7.67 14.27 3.43
N TRP A 78 6.41 14.49 3.01
CA TRP A 78 5.82 15.83 3.03
C TRP A 78 5.68 16.37 4.46
N TYR A 79 5.25 15.54 5.42
CA TYR A 79 5.07 15.98 6.81
C TYR A 79 6.33 16.61 7.42
N SER A 80 7.50 15.98 7.21
CA SER A 80 8.77 16.55 7.69
C SER A 80 9.26 17.71 6.85
N TYR A 81 9.08 17.63 5.53
CA TYR A 81 9.47 18.70 4.62
C TYR A 81 8.71 20.01 4.93
N GLU A 82 7.41 19.93 5.19
CA GLU A 82 6.54 21.05 5.58
C GLU A 82 6.96 21.67 6.92
N LYS A 83 7.51 20.85 7.83
CA LYS A 83 8.10 21.30 9.12
C LYS A 83 9.49 21.91 9.00
N GLY A 84 10.05 21.99 7.79
CA GLY A 84 11.35 22.60 7.52
C GLY A 84 12.52 21.63 7.48
N GLU A 85 12.29 20.31 7.63
CA GLU A 85 13.35 19.33 7.41
C GLU A 85 13.70 19.24 5.92
N ARG A 86 14.99 19.05 5.62
CA ARG A 86 15.51 18.86 4.25
C ARG A 86 16.34 17.61 4.08
N GLU A 87 16.77 17.03 5.19
CA GLU A 87 17.39 15.71 5.22
C GLU A 87 16.40 14.75 5.89
N ILE A 88 15.77 13.89 5.10
CA ILE A 88 14.68 13.00 5.53
C ILE A 88 15.03 11.59 5.04
N TYR A 89 15.04 10.59 5.92
CA TYR A 89 15.54 9.24 5.60
C TYR A 89 16.99 9.21 5.06
N GLY A 90 17.82 10.20 5.45
CA GLY A 90 19.19 10.36 4.91
C GLY A 90 19.24 10.96 3.49
N LEU A 91 18.10 11.36 2.93
CA LEU A 91 17.99 11.95 1.61
C LEU A 91 17.85 13.47 1.69
N LYS A 92 18.57 14.19 0.83
CA LYS A 92 18.51 15.66 0.76
C LYS A 92 17.50 16.12 -0.28
N PHE A 93 16.55 16.96 0.15
CA PHE A 93 15.52 17.55 -0.70
C PHE A 93 15.78 19.04 -0.94
N PRO A 94 15.53 19.57 -2.15
CA PRO A 94 15.68 20.99 -2.45
C PRO A 94 14.57 21.82 -1.80
N GLU A 95 14.82 23.11 -1.58
CA GLU A 95 13.90 24.06 -0.89
C GLU A 95 12.58 24.35 -1.61
N SER A 96 12.48 24.06 -2.91
CA SER A 96 11.38 24.52 -3.76
C SER A 96 10.26 23.49 -3.99
N LEU A 97 10.29 22.34 -3.32
CA LEU A 97 9.26 21.32 -3.51
C LEU A 97 7.91 21.77 -2.92
N LYS A 98 6.84 21.49 -3.66
CA LYS A 98 5.45 21.72 -3.25
C LYS A 98 4.79 20.40 -2.84
N LYS A 99 3.72 20.50 -2.05
CA LYS A 99 2.86 19.34 -1.73
C LYS A 99 2.36 18.71 -3.01
N ASN A 100 2.37 17.38 -3.07
CA ASN A 100 1.92 16.56 -4.19
C ASN A 100 2.76 16.70 -5.47
N GLN A 101 3.95 17.31 -5.40
CA GLN A 101 4.84 17.42 -6.54
C GLN A 101 5.48 16.08 -6.89
N LYS A 102 5.52 15.73 -8.19
CA LYS A 102 6.30 14.58 -8.68
C LYS A 102 7.79 14.77 -8.40
N LEU A 103 8.42 13.75 -7.81
CA LEU A 103 9.86 13.75 -7.56
C LEU A 103 10.62 13.52 -8.88
N PRO A 104 11.85 14.05 -9.02
CA PRO A 104 12.69 13.78 -10.19
C PRO A 104 12.92 12.29 -10.42
N GLU A 105 13.15 11.55 -9.33
CA GLU A 105 13.28 10.10 -9.30
C GLU A 105 12.55 9.56 -8.05
N PRO A 106 11.99 8.33 -8.10
CA PRO A 106 11.42 7.69 -6.93
C PRO A 106 12.47 7.49 -5.83
N VAL A 107 12.07 7.70 -4.58
CA VAL A 107 12.96 7.56 -3.41
C VAL A 107 12.50 6.43 -2.50
N LEU A 108 13.47 5.81 -1.82
CA LEU A 108 13.22 4.82 -0.78
C LEU A 108 13.18 5.48 0.60
N THR A 109 12.16 5.14 1.37
CA THR A 109 11.97 5.65 2.73
C THR A 109 11.59 4.49 3.66
N PRO A 110 12.55 3.61 4.00
CA PRO A 110 12.24 2.39 4.70
C PRO A 110 11.83 2.66 6.15
N THR A 111 10.98 1.81 6.69
CA THR A 111 10.54 1.89 8.09
C THR A 111 10.77 0.57 8.81
N THR A 112 10.83 0.61 10.14
CA THR A 112 10.76 -0.60 10.96
C THR A 112 9.45 -1.32 10.70
N HIS A 113 9.46 -2.65 10.77
CA HIS A 113 8.25 -3.47 10.81
C HIS A 113 8.11 -4.06 12.23
N PRO A 114 7.45 -3.36 13.17
CA PRO A 114 7.26 -3.89 14.52
C PRO A 114 6.42 -5.17 14.48
N GLU A 115 6.72 -6.12 15.37
CA GLU A 115 5.98 -7.39 15.43
C GLU A 115 4.47 -7.17 15.60
N VAL A 116 3.66 -8.00 14.94
CA VAL A 116 2.20 -7.95 15.00
C VAL A 116 1.72 -8.02 16.46
N GLY A 117 1.05 -6.96 16.92
CA GLY A 117 0.56 -6.82 18.30
C GLY A 117 1.44 -5.96 19.21
N SER A 118 2.56 -5.45 18.70
CA SER A 118 3.36 -4.42 19.38
C SER A 118 2.60 -3.09 19.45
N LYS A 119 2.81 -2.33 20.54
CA LYS A 119 2.37 -0.92 20.65
C LYS A 119 3.33 0.06 19.97
N LEU A 120 4.42 -0.43 19.40
CA LEU A 120 5.40 0.38 18.70
C LEU A 120 4.85 0.73 17.31
N HIS A 121 4.97 2.01 16.94
CA HIS A 121 4.64 2.48 15.60
C HIS A 121 5.85 2.30 14.66
N ASP A 122 5.61 2.29 13.36
CA ASP A 122 6.66 2.27 12.36
C ASP A 122 7.55 3.51 12.51
N GLU A 123 8.84 3.29 12.64
CA GLU A 123 9.85 4.34 12.75
C GLU A 123 10.66 4.46 11.47
N ARG A 124 11.15 5.67 11.20
CA ARG A 124 11.98 5.92 10.02
C ARG A 124 13.32 5.22 10.17
N LEU A 125 13.78 4.59 9.11
CA LEU A 125 15.13 4.04 9.02
C LEU A 125 15.87 4.66 7.84
N THR A 126 17.13 5.02 8.03
CA THR A 126 18.03 5.32 6.92
C THR A 126 18.65 4.04 6.37
N ARG A 127 19.10 4.09 5.12
CA ARG A 127 19.90 3.01 4.51
C ARG A 127 21.11 2.64 5.37
N ASP A 128 21.81 3.64 5.87
CA ASP A 128 23.04 3.45 6.64
C ASP A 128 22.74 2.80 8.00
N GLU A 129 21.68 3.23 8.69
CA GLU A 129 21.25 2.58 9.94
C GLU A 129 20.91 1.10 9.74
N ILE A 130 20.19 0.74 8.67
CA ILE A 130 19.81 -0.65 8.39
C ILE A 130 21.06 -1.53 8.22
N ILE A 131 22.05 -1.05 7.47
CA ILE A 131 23.28 -1.80 7.16
C ILE A 131 24.21 -1.84 8.38
N GLU A 132 24.44 -0.70 9.04
CA GLU A 132 25.37 -0.60 10.17
C GLU A 132 24.87 -1.37 11.39
N GLN A 133 23.57 -1.32 11.68
CA GLN A 133 22.95 -2.06 12.78
C GLN A 133 22.65 -3.52 12.42
N ARG A 134 22.88 -3.93 11.15
CA ARG A 134 22.60 -5.28 10.64
C ARG A 134 21.16 -5.71 10.88
N ILE A 135 20.22 -4.79 10.69
CA ILE A 135 18.78 -5.10 10.71
C ILE A 135 18.46 -6.09 9.58
N VAL A 136 19.10 -5.88 8.42
CA VAL A 136 19.11 -6.78 7.27
C VAL A 136 20.54 -6.90 6.78
N ASP A 137 20.94 -8.10 6.32
CA ASP A 137 22.24 -8.29 5.66
C ASP A 137 22.39 -7.36 4.46
N LYS A 138 23.57 -6.73 4.33
CA LYS A 138 23.82 -5.69 3.31
C LYS A 138 23.45 -6.12 1.89
N ASP A 139 23.88 -7.32 1.48
CA ASP A 139 23.65 -7.82 0.11
C ASP A 139 22.16 -8.05 -0.16
N ILE A 140 21.42 -8.49 0.87
CA ILE A 140 19.97 -8.66 0.81
C ILE A 140 19.28 -7.30 0.75
N TYR A 141 19.69 -6.35 1.59
CA TYR A 141 19.12 -5.00 1.57
C TYR A 141 19.33 -4.32 0.23
N GLU A 142 20.54 -4.36 -0.34
CA GLU A 142 20.81 -3.80 -1.67
C GLU A 142 19.98 -4.50 -2.77
N GLN A 143 19.66 -5.79 -2.60
CA GLN A 143 18.72 -6.47 -3.49
C GLN A 143 17.29 -5.97 -3.30
N MET A 144 16.83 -5.76 -2.07
CA MET A 144 15.52 -5.18 -1.75
C MET A 144 15.38 -3.78 -2.37
N GLU A 145 16.41 -2.93 -2.29
CA GLU A 145 16.41 -1.59 -2.91
C GLU A 145 16.15 -1.67 -4.42
N ARG A 146 16.95 -2.50 -5.12
CA ARG A 146 16.83 -2.68 -6.57
C ARG A 146 15.46 -3.24 -6.97
N VAL A 147 14.98 -4.24 -6.24
CA VAL A 147 13.69 -4.89 -6.54
C VAL A 147 12.53 -3.93 -6.27
N ALA A 148 12.51 -3.24 -5.14
CA ALA A 148 11.43 -2.31 -4.79
C ALA A 148 11.28 -1.19 -5.83
N LEU A 149 12.40 -0.60 -6.27
CA LEU A 149 12.40 0.42 -7.32
C LEU A 149 11.95 -0.15 -8.68
N ALA A 150 12.38 -1.35 -9.05
CA ALA A 150 11.96 -2.01 -10.29
C ALA A 150 10.46 -2.36 -10.30
N LEU A 151 9.93 -2.87 -9.17
CA LEU A 151 8.50 -3.10 -8.99
C LEU A 151 7.72 -1.79 -9.09
N PHE A 152 8.22 -0.71 -8.49
CA PHE A 152 7.54 0.58 -8.50
C PHE A 152 7.50 1.19 -9.90
N ASP A 153 8.61 1.12 -10.64
CA ASP A 153 8.67 1.58 -12.04
C ASP A 153 7.70 0.78 -12.93
N PHE A 154 7.69 -0.56 -12.81
CA PHE A 154 6.77 -1.41 -13.55
C PHE A 154 5.30 -1.09 -13.23
N GLY A 155 4.96 -1.02 -11.94
CA GLY A 155 3.62 -0.70 -11.47
C GLY A 155 3.17 0.70 -11.91
N SER A 156 4.07 1.69 -11.84
CA SER A 156 3.81 3.07 -12.27
C SER A 156 3.47 3.14 -13.75
N LYS A 157 4.28 2.49 -14.61
CA LYS A 157 4.04 2.43 -16.07
C LYS A 157 2.76 1.71 -16.43
N HIS A 158 2.39 0.67 -15.67
CA HIS A 158 1.13 -0.04 -15.88
C HIS A 158 -0.06 0.82 -15.47
N CYS A 159 -0.01 1.43 -14.28
CA CYS A 159 -1.07 2.30 -13.77
C CYS A 159 -1.31 3.51 -14.69
N GLU A 160 -0.25 4.12 -15.21
CA GLU A 160 -0.35 5.27 -16.13
C GLU A 160 -1.20 4.94 -17.36
N LYS A 161 -1.04 3.73 -17.92
CA LYS A 161 -1.85 3.25 -19.06
C LYS A 161 -3.33 3.08 -18.72
N GLN A 162 -3.67 2.92 -17.44
CA GLN A 162 -5.03 2.73 -16.93
C GLN A 162 -5.65 4.03 -16.37
N GLY A 163 -4.99 5.18 -16.60
CA GLY A 163 -5.45 6.48 -16.11
C GLY A 163 -5.25 6.68 -14.61
N LEU A 164 -4.32 5.93 -14.00
CA LEU A 164 -3.98 6.00 -12.59
C LEU A 164 -2.52 6.44 -12.41
N ILE A 165 -2.25 7.12 -11.31
CA ILE A 165 -0.89 7.43 -10.85
C ILE A 165 -0.61 6.57 -9.62
N LEU A 166 0.39 5.70 -9.69
CA LEU A 166 0.96 5.06 -8.51
C LEU A 166 1.87 6.06 -7.80
N VAL A 167 1.44 6.53 -6.63
CA VAL A 167 2.05 7.68 -5.95
C VAL A 167 3.18 7.24 -5.03
N ASP A 168 2.86 6.30 -4.16
CA ASP A 168 3.79 5.59 -3.30
C ASP A 168 3.22 4.21 -3.00
N THR A 169 4.10 3.29 -2.59
CA THR A 169 3.71 1.95 -2.17
C THR A 169 4.68 1.40 -1.14
N LYS A 170 4.16 0.58 -0.24
CA LYS A 170 4.95 -0.29 0.62
C LYS A 170 5.22 -1.62 -0.07
N TYR A 171 6.40 -2.19 0.14
CA TYR A 171 6.71 -3.59 -0.12
C TYR A 171 7.26 -4.25 1.13
N GLU A 172 6.95 -5.52 1.31
CA GLU A 172 7.58 -6.38 2.30
C GLU A 172 8.32 -7.51 1.62
N PHE A 173 9.42 -7.93 2.24
CA PHE A 173 10.25 -9.00 1.75
C PHE A 173 10.45 -10.07 2.81
N GLY A 174 10.66 -11.29 2.34
CA GLY A 174 11.04 -12.41 3.17
C GLY A 174 12.11 -13.26 2.51
N ILE A 175 12.71 -14.14 3.30
CA ILE A 175 13.72 -15.10 2.86
C ILE A 175 13.13 -16.50 2.89
N TYR A 176 13.34 -17.24 1.81
CA TYR A 176 13.04 -18.67 1.73
C TYR A 176 14.19 -19.39 1.02
N GLU A 177 14.77 -20.40 1.66
CA GLU A 177 15.95 -21.13 1.15
C GLU A 177 17.10 -20.21 0.71
N GLY A 178 17.35 -19.13 1.46
CA GLY A 178 18.40 -18.15 1.18
C GLY A 178 18.10 -17.20 0.00
N LYS A 179 16.88 -17.21 -0.55
CA LYS A 179 16.46 -16.33 -1.64
C LYS A 179 15.49 -15.27 -1.15
N LEU A 180 15.63 -14.06 -1.67
CA LEU A 180 14.69 -12.97 -1.47
C LEU A 180 13.37 -13.26 -2.20
N MET A 181 12.28 -13.14 -1.46
CA MET A 181 10.90 -13.30 -1.91
C MET A 181 10.13 -12.01 -1.62
N LEU A 182 9.35 -11.54 -2.59
CA LEU A 182 8.30 -10.56 -2.33
C LEU A 182 7.16 -11.27 -1.57
N ILE A 183 6.76 -10.70 -0.43
CA ILE A 183 5.69 -11.22 0.42
C ILE A 183 4.59 -10.15 0.58
N ASP A 184 3.64 -10.42 1.49
CA ASP A 184 2.51 -9.54 1.81
C ASP A 184 1.62 -9.23 0.58
N GLU A 185 1.04 -8.03 0.49
CA GLU A 185 0.28 -7.55 -0.67
C GLU A 185 1.11 -6.57 -1.52
N ILE A 186 0.75 -6.41 -2.79
CA ILE A 186 1.44 -5.52 -3.73
C ILE A 186 0.45 -4.67 -4.53
N HIS A 187 0.70 -3.36 -4.57
CA HIS A 187 0.00 -2.38 -5.41
C HIS A 187 -1.53 -2.42 -5.25
N THR A 188 -1.98 -2.54 -4.01
CA THR A 188 -3.39 -2.44 -3.64
C THR A 188 -3.70 -1.07 -3.04
N PRO A 189 -4.97 -0.65 -2.95
CA PRO A 189 -5.32 0.60 -2.25
C PRO A 189 -5.00 0.61 -0.74
N ASP A 190 -4.70 -0.55 -0.14
CA ASP A 190 -4.29 -0.64 1.26
C ASP A 190 -2.78 -0.46 1.43
N SER A 191 -1.97 -0.93 0.46
CA SER A 191 -0.50 -0.80 0.46
C SER A 191 0.02 0.43 -0.27
N SER A 192 -0.82 1.09 -1.06
CA SER A 192 -0.40 2.09 -2.06
C SER A 192 -1.37 3.25 -2.17
N ARG A 193 -0.84 4.41 -2.54
CA ARG A 193 -1.65 5.58 -2.92
C ARG A 193 -1.85 5.63 -4.43
N PHE A 194 -3.10 5.87 -4.83
CA PHE A 194 -3.50 5.98 -6.23
C PHE A 194 -4.23 7.29 -6.48
N TRP A 195 -3.75 8.07 -7.44
CA TRP A 195 -4.45 9.26 -7.92
C TRP A 195 -5.03 9.07 -9.31
N ILE A 196 -6.08 9.84 -9.62
CA ILE A 196 -6.64 9.93 -10.99
C ILE A 196 -5.70 10.78 -11.84
N ALA A 197 -5.15 10.20 -12.91
CA ALA A 197 -4.17 10.87 -13.74
C ALA A 197 -4.72 12.14 -14.41
N ASP A 198 -5.96 12.08 -14.88
CA ASP A 198 -6.59 13.15 -15.67
C ASP A 198 -6.81 14.44 -14.86
N THR A 199 -7.01 14.36 -13.55
CA THR A 199 -7.28 15.52 -12.69
C THR A 199 -6.03 16.06 -11.99
N TYR A 200 -4.93 15.29 -11.97
CA TYR A 200 -3.73 15.62 -11.19
C TYR A 200 -3.09 16.95 -11.59
N ARG A 201 -2.89 17.20 -12.89
CA ARG A 201 -2.18 18.41 -13.35
C ARG A 201 -2.91 19.69 -12.99
N GLU A 202 -4.22 19.70 -13.16
CA GLU A 202 -5.07 20.86 -12.85
C GLU A 202 -5.07 21.13 -11.34
N ARG A 203 -5.36 20.11 -10.54
CA ARG A 203 -5.40 20.21 -9.07
C ARG A 203 -4.05 20.61 -8.47
N PHE A 204 -2.96 20.02 -8.95
CA PHE A 204 -1.62 20.44 -8.53
C PHE A 204 -1.32 21.90 -8.90
N GLY A 205 -1.78 22.35 -10.07
CA GLY A 205 -1.66 23.74 -10.51
C GLY A 205 -2.45 24.74 -9.66
N SER A 206 -3.62 24.34 -9.15
CA SER A 206 -4.45 25.14 -8.24
C SER A 206 -4.08 24.99 -6.76
N GLY A 207 -3.17 24.08 -6.42
CA GLY A 207 -2.78 23.79 -5.03
C GLY A 207 -3.81 22.93 -4.27
N GLU A 208 -4.70 22.25 -4.98
CA GLU A 208 -5.68 21.33 -4.43
C GLU A 208 -5.11 19.92 -4.21
N GLU A 209 -5.75 19.16 -3.33
CA GLU A 209 -5.41 17.75 -3.14
C GLU A 209 -5.80 16.92 -4.37
N PRO A 210 -4.93 16.03 -4.86
CA PRO A 210 -5.26 15.10 -5.94
C PRO A 210 -6.47 14.24 -5.60
N GLU A 211 -7.23 13.90 -6.63
CA GLU A 211 -8.32 12.94 -6.47
C GLU A 211 -7.74 11.54 -6.30
N ASN A 212 -8.13 10.86 -5.22
CA ASN A 212 -7.53 9.59 -4.80
C ASN A 212 -8.54 8.46 -4.62
N PHE A 213 -8.05 7.23 -4.64
CA PHE A 213 -8.83 6.01 -4.38
C PHE A 213 -8.43 5.27 -3.10
N ASP A 214 -7.48 5.82 -2.34
CA ASP A 214 -6.86 5.14 -1.21
C ASP A 214 -7.46 5.54 0.15
N LYS A 215 -6.89 5.01 1.23
CA LYS A 215 -7.33 5.25 2.62
C LYS A 215 -7.40 6.73 3.01
N GLU A 216 -6.74 7.62 2.28
CA GLU A 216 -6.83 9.06 2.56
C GLU A 216 -8.25 9.60 2.36
N PHE A 217 -9.01 9.08 1.39
CA PHE A 217 -10.43 9.41 1.22
C PHE A 217 -11.24 9.12 2.49
N LEU A 218 -11.03 7.95 3.10
CA LEU A 218 -11.69 7.55 4.34
C LEU A 218 -11.31 8.46 5.51
N ARG A 219 -10.01 8.80 5.64
CA ARG A 219 -9.54 9.72 6.71
C ARG A 219 -10.18 11.10 6.58
N LEU A 220 -10.23 11.65 5.37
CA LEU A 220 -10.82 12.95 5.12
C LEU A 220 -12.34 12.95 5.40
N ARG A 221 -13.07 11.92 4.98
CA ARG A 221 -14.51 11.78 5.28
C ARG A 221 -14.76 11.73 6.79
N TYR A 222 -14.02 10.92 7.55
CA TYR A 222 -14.16 10.86 9.00
C TYR A 222 -13.81 12.18 9.70
N ALA A 223 -12.72 12.84 9.29
CA ALA A 223 -12.32 14.12 9.89
C ALA A 223 -13.29 15.26 9.56
N HIS A 224 -13.76 15.36 8.31
CA HIS A 224 -14.58 16.49 7.85
C HIS A 224 -16.07 16.32 8.18
N GLU A 225 -16.62 15.10 8.08
CA GLU A 225 -18.06 14.86 8.25
C GLU A 225 -18.41 14.36 9.64
N LEU A 226 -17.53 13.57 10.25
CA LEU A 226 -17.79 12.93 11.55
C LEU A 226 -16.97 13.54 12.70
N GLY A 227 -16.07 14.49 12.40
CA GLY A 227 -15.22 15.15 13.38
C GLY A 227 -14.22 14.22 14.08
N TYR A 228 -13.97 13.03 13.52
CA TYR A 228 -13.09 12.03 14.13
C TYR A 228 -11.68 12.12 13.58
N THR A 229 -10.72 12.40 14.45
CA THR A 229 -9.30 12.55 14.11
C THR A 229 -8.42 11.43 14.70
N GLY A 230 -9.03 10.35 15.21
CA GLY A 230 -8.34 9.21 15.83
C GLY A 230 -8.39 9.18 17.36
N ASP A 231 -8.95 10.19 18.01
CA ASP A 231 -9.09 10.24 19.46
C ASP A 231 -10.49 9.78 19.90
N GLY A 232 -10.53 8.78 20.80
CA GLY A 232 -11.77 8.23 21.35
C GLY A 232 -12.40 7.13 20.50
N GLU A 233 -13.64 6.78 20.84
CA GLU A 233 -14.41 5.76 20.13
C GLU A 233 -14.79 6.26 18.72
N PRO A 234 -14.48 5.52 17.65
CA PRO A 234 -14.79 5.96 16.30
C PRO A 234 -16.31 5.95 16.06
N PRO A 235 -16.86 6.99 15.39
CA PRO A 235 -18.25 6.98 14.99
C PRO A 235 -18.52 5.87 13.97
N GLU A 236 -19.75 5.35 13.97
CA GLU A 236 -20.19 4.34 13.03
C GLU A 236 -20.07 4.84 11.58
N MET A 237 -19.59 3.98 10.69
CA MET A 237 -19.40 4.32 9.29
C MET A 237 -20.75 4.48 8.57
N PRO A 238 -21.06 5.65 7.99
CA PRO A 238 -22.29 5.84 7.23
C PRO A 238 -22.41 4.86 6.06
N GLN A 239 -23.65 4.43 5.75
CA GLN A 239 -23.89 3.44 4.71
C GLN A 239 -23.48 3.91 3.31
N ASP A 240 -23.65 5.20 3.01
CA ASP A 240 -23.20 5.81 1.75
C ASP A 240 -21.66 5.74 1.63
N LEU A 241 -20.94 5.98 2.72
CA LEU A 241 -19.49 5.88 2.76
C LEU A 241 -19.03 4.42 2.52
N ILE A 242 -19.71 3.44 3.11
CA ILE A 242 -19.44 2.01 2.86
C ILE A 242 -19.60 1.67 1.37
N ILE A 243 -20.70 2.12 0.76
CA ILE A 243 -21.00 1.88 -0.65
C ILE A 243 -19.96 2.55 -1.56
N ASP A 244 -19.60 3.80 -1.26
CA ASP A 244 -18.61 4.55 -2.04
C ASP A 244 -17.23 3.88 -1.97
N LEU A 245 -16.81 3.43 -0.79
CA LEU A 245 -15.55 2.71 -0.60
C LEU A 245 -15.55 1.39 -1.38
N ALA A 246 -16.61 0.59 -1.28
CA ALA A 246 -16.72 -0.67 -2.03
C ALA A 246 -16.59 -0.44 -3.55
N LYS A 247 -17.28 0.59 -4.08
CA LYS A 247 -17.16 0.99 -5.49
C LYS A 247 -15.74 1.42 -5.86
N ARG A 248 -15.05 2.16 -4.99
CA ARG A 248 -13.67 2.61 -5.23
C ARG A 248 -12.70 1.43 -5.30
N TYR A 249 -12.77 0.49 -4.36
CA TYR A 249 -11.95 -0.73 -4.39
C TYR A 249 -12.18 -1.50 -5.70
N ILE A 250 -13.44 -1.77 -6.05
CA ILE A 250 -13.80 -2.47 -7.28
C ILE A 250 -13.26 -1.73 -8.51
N ALA A 251 -13.49 -0.41 -8.61
CA ALA A 251 -13.03 0.39 -9.73
C ALA A 251 -11.51 0.36 -9.91
N VAL A 252 -10.73 0.36 -8.82
CA VAL A 252 -9.27 0.22 -8.90
C VAL A 252 -8.89 -1.17 -9.41
N TYR A 253 -9.52 -2.23 -8.90
CA TYR A 253 -9.30 -3.59 -9.42
C TYR A 253 -9.56 -3.69 -10.90
N GLU A 254 -10.71 -3.19 -11.36
CA GLU A 254 -11.12 -3.30 -12.76
C GLU A 254 -10.20 -2.48 -13.68
N LYS A 255 -9.81 -1.27 -13.26
CA LYS A 255 -8.84 -0.44 -13.99
C LYS A 255 -7.48 -1.12 -14.10
N ILE A 256 -6.93 -1.58 -12.97
CA ILE A 256 -5.58 -2.14 -12.94
C ILE A 256 -5.53 -3.49 -13.67
N SER A 257 -6.46 -4.38 -13.38
CA SER A 257 -6.43 -5.74 -13.92
C SER A 257 -7.01 -5.85 -15.33
N GLY A 258 -7.85 -4.90 -15.76
CA GLY A 258 -8.63 -4.97 -17.00
C GLY A 258 -9.74 -6.02 -16.96
N LYS A 259 -10.04 -6.60 -15.80
CA LYS A 259 -11.08 -7.61 -15.59
C LYS A 259 -12.27 -7.00 -14.88
N ILE A 260 -13.47 -7.50 -15.15
CA ILE A 260 -14.69 -7.12 -14.42
C ILE A 260 -14.69 -7.85 -13.07
N PHE A 261 -15.03 -7.16 -11.99
CA PHE A 261 -15.17 -7.79 -10.68
C PHE A 261 -16.52 -8.51 -10.57
N GLU A 262 -16.48 -9.81 -10.28
CA GLU A 262 -17.68 -10.61 -10.04
C GLU A 262 -18.00 -10.62 -8.53
N GLY A 263 -19.08 -9.94 -8.15
CA GLY A 263 -19.59 -9.95 -6.79
C GLY A 263 -20.17 -11.31 -6.39
N PHE A 264 -20.33 -11.51 -5.09
CA PHE A 264 -20.88 -12.73 -4.49
C PHE A 264 -21.74 -12.41 -3.26
N GLU A 265 -22.52 -13.38 -2.81
CA GLU A 265 -23.34 -13.25 -1.62
C GLU A 265 -22.55 -13.60 -0.34
N TYR A 266 -22.99 -13.02 0.78
CA TYR A 266 -22.50 -13.31 2.12
C TYR A 266 -23.51 -14.21 2.87
N PRO A 267 -23.09 -15.01 3.87
CA PRO A 267 -21.73 -15.20 4.41
C PRO A 267 -20.78 -15.97 3.45
N ILE A 268 -19.48 -15.73 3.55
CA ILE A 268 -18.45 -16.30 2.65
C ILE A 268 -17.68 -17.48 3.27
N GLU A 269 -17.94 -17.79 4.53
CA GLU A 269 -17.18 -18.75 5.33
C GLU A 269 -17.29 -20.17 4.76
N GLU A 270 -18.48 -20.61 4.36
CA GLU A 270 -18.68 -21.93 3.77
C GLU A 270 -17.96 -22.04 2.41
N ARG A 271 -18.07 -21.02 1.56
CA ARG A 271 -17.33 -20.97 0.28
C ARG A 271 -15.82 -21.12 0.50
N ILE A 272 -15.27 -20.40 1.49
CA ILE A 272 -13.85 -20.50 1.86
C ILE A 272 -13.50 -21.92 2.36
N ARG A 273 -14.33 -22.51 3.23
CA ARG A 273 -14.10 -23.89 3.74
C ARG A 273 -14.11 -24.91 2.61
N GLU A 274 -15.08 -24.83 1.70
CA GLU A 274 -15.17 -25.72 0.54
C GLU A 274 -13.98 -25.56 -0.42
N ALA A 275 -13.49 -24.34 -0.62
CA ALA A 275 -12.32 -24.07 -1.44
C ALA A 275 -11.04 -24.68 -0.83
N LEU A 276 -10.88 -24.59 0.49
CA LEU A 276 -9.71 -25.12 1.20
C LEU A 276 -9.68 -26.66 1.30
N GLN A 277 -10.84 -27.33 1.29
CA GLN A 277 -10.92 -28.80 1.28
C GLN A 277 -10.38 -29.46 0.01
N LYS A 278 -10.14 -28.67 -1.06
CA LYS A 278 -9.69 -29.16 -2.37
C LYS A 278 -8.17 -29.08 -2.57
N LEU A 279 -7.44 -28.53 -1.59
CA LEU A 279 -5.98 -28.40 -1.58
C LEU A 279 -5.32 -29.67 -1.00
#